data_AF-A0A1Q3K0V0-F1
#
_entry.id   AF-A0A1Q3K0V0-F1
#
_cell.length_a   1.000
_cell.length_b   1.000
_cell.length_c   1.000
_cell.angle_alpha   90.00
_cell.angle_beta   90.00
_cell.angle_gamma   90.00
#
_symmetry.space_group_name_H-M   'P 1'
#
loop_
_entity.id
_entity.type
_entity.pdbx_description
1 polymer ?
#
loop_
_entity_poly.entity_id
_entity_poly.type
_entity_poly.pdbx_seq_one_letter_code
_entity_poly.pdbx_strand_id
1 'polypeptide(L)'
;MFAVIKTGGRQYRVVPDDVLEIGKIAGEVGTIVQLGEVLVLGGDTPVLGAPTVAGASVAAEVLQHKRGPKVIAFKKRRRKHSKRKRGYRDEITVLRITEILAGGKAPTIGPRPKKEKVVEPTEGDGEAPKAAKKKADSKTSAKAAATKPPAKKAAAKKPAAKKPAAKKAKSEE
;
A
#
# COMPACT_ATOMS: atom_id res chain seq x y z
N MET A 1 0.44 34.27 -9.20
CA MET A 1 -0.86 33.96 -8.57
C MET A 1 -0.76 32.62 -7.83
N PHE A 2 -1.30 32.52 -6.62
CA PHE A 2 -1.32 31.30 -5.80
C PHE A 2 -2.70 31.09 -5.18
N ALA A 3 -2.98 29.91 -4.66
CA ALA A 3 -4.21 29.64 -3.91
C ALA A 3 -3.90 28.85 -2.64
N VAL A 4 -4.75 28.98 -1.62
CA VAL A 4 -4.78 28.06 -0.47
C VAL A 4 -6.03 27.22 -0.60
N ILE A 5 -5.86 25.92 -0.81
CA ILE A 5 -6.95 24.97 -0.97
C ILE A 5 -7.09 24.10 0.26
N LYS A 6 -8.30 23.63 0.52
CA LYS A 6 -8.57 22.61 1.53
C LYS A 6 -8.93 21.30 0.83
N THR A 7 -8.19 20.23 1.14
CA THR A 7 -8.48 18.90 0.58
C THR A 7 -7.99 17.82 1.54
N GLY A 8 -8.75 16.72 1.64
CA GLY A 8 -8.41 15.60 2.53
C GLY A 8 -8.23 16.00 4.00
N GLY A 9 -8.93 17.05 4.46
CA GLY A 9 -8.83 17.58 5.83
C GLY A 9 -7.60 18.44 6.12
N ARG A 10 -6.76 18.72 5.12
CA ARG A 10 -5.55 19.57 5.26
C ARG A 10 -5.63 20.76 4.31
N GLN A 11 -4.85 21.81 4.61
CA GLN A 11 -4.73 22.99 3.77
C GLN A 11 -3.38 22.97 3.05
N TYR A 12 -3.38 23.32 1.76
CA TYR A 12 -2.19 23.36 0.92
C TYR A 12 -2.12 24.69 0.19
N ARG A 13 -0.93 25.29 0.18
CA ARG A 13 -0.63 26.42 -0.70
C ARG A 13 -0.22 25.85 -2.05
N VAL A 14 -0.80 26.36 -3.12
CA VAL A 14 -0.60 25.86 -4.48
C VAL A 14 -0.32 26.99 -5.46
N VAL A 15 0.49 26.67 -6.46
CA VAL A 15 0.87 27.53 -7.59
C VAL A 15 0.64 26.71 -8.87
N PRO A 16 0.36 27.32 -10.04
CA PRO A 16 0.33 26.59 -11.30
C PRO A 16 1.61 25.77 -11.50
N ASP A 17 1.47 24.58 -12.08
CA ASP A 17 2.53 23.58 -12.31
C ASP A 17 3.14 22.91 -11.07
N ASP A 18 2.67 23.24 -9.86
CA ASP A 18 3.13 22.58 -8.64
C ASP A 18 2.62 21.13 -8.54
N VAL A 19 3.42 20.25 -7.92
CA VAL A 19 3.12 18.83 -7.74
C VAL A 19 2.95 18.52 -6.26
N LEU A 20 1.78 17.99 -5.90
CA LEU A 20 1.38 17.80 -4.52
C LEU A 20 0.81 16.42 -4.23
N GLU A 21 1.12 15.94 -3.03
CA GLU A 21 0.66 14.67 -2.50
C GLU A 21 -0.47 14.90 -1.50
N ILE A 22 -1.64 14.38 -1.83
CA ILE A 22 -2.84 14.56 -1.01
C ILE A 22 -3.51 13.22 -0.73
N GLY A 23 -4.53 13.26 0.12
CA GLY A 23 -5.37 12.09 0.38
C GLY A 23 -6.03 11.59 -0.91
N LYS A 24 -6.51 10.35 -0.89
CA LYS A 24 -7.20 9.76 -2.03
C LYS A 24 -8.36 10.63 -2.53
N ILE A 25 -8.36 10.87 -3.85
CA ILE A 25 -9.43 11.53 -4.58
C ILE A 25 -9.98 10.57 -5.64
N ALA A 26 -11.27 10.70 -5.94
CA ALA A 26 -11.91 9.99 -7.05
C ALA A 26 -11.51 10.65 -8.39
N GLY A 27 -10.90 9.87 -9.27
CA GLY A 27 -10.45 10.29 -10.60
C GLY A 27 -9.53 9.22 -11.16
N GLU A 28 -9.47 9.08 -12.48
CA GLU A 28 -8.48 8.21 -13.11
C GLU A 28 -7.17 8.97 -13.35
N VAL A 29 -6.07 8.23 -13.51
CA VAL A 29 -4.80 8.81 -13.92
C VAL A 29 -4.94 9.49 -15.29
N GLY A 30 -4.48 10.73 -15.39
CA GLY A 30 -4.58 11.61 -16.57
C GLY A 30 -5.86 12.45 -16.63
N THR A 31 -6.80 12.26 -15.69
CA THR A 31 -8.01 13.09 -15.63
C THR A 31 -7.76 14.40 -14.89
N ILE A 32 -8.53 15.43 -15.25
CA ILE A 32 -8.51 16.73 -14.57
C ILE A 32 -9.63 16.75 -13.55
N VAL A 33 -9.25 17.01 -12.31
CA VAL A 33 -10.15 17.15 -11.17
C VAL A 33 -10.20 18.62 -10.76
N GLN A 34 -11.40 19.12 -10.48
CA GLN A 34 -11.60 20.46 -9.95
C GLN A 34 -11.74 20.42 -8.43
N LEU A 35 -10.95 21.25 -7.75
CA LEU A 35 -10.97 21.44 -6.31
C LEU A 35 -11.68 22.77 -6.02
N GLY A 36 -12.92 22.70 -5.53
CA GLY A 36 -13.77 23.87 -5.26
C GLY A 36 -13.56 24.51 -3.89
N GLU A 37 -12.93 23.82 -2.94
CA GLU A 37 -12.65 24.36 -1.61
C GLU A 37 -11.40 25.25 -1.62
N VAL A 38 -11.55 26.47 -2.11
CA VAL A 38 -10.49 27.50 -2.11
C VAL A 38 -10.74 28.50 -0.98
N LEU A 39 -9.76 28.64 -0.09
CA LEU A 39 -9.82 29.52 1.08
C LEU A 39 -9.25 30.90 0.79
N VAL A 40 -8.17 30.97 0.00
CA VAL A 40 -7.47 32.21 -0.33
C VAL A 40 -7.06 32.17 -1.79
N LEU A 41 -7.27 33.28 -2.50
CA LEU A 41 -6.64 33.55 -3.78
C LEU A 41 -5.60 34.65 -3.59
N GLY A 42 -4.35 34.33 -3.87
CA GLY A 42 -3.22 35.24 -3.73
C GLY A 42 -2.72 35.74 -5.09
N GLY A 43 -2.44 37.03 -5.17
CA GLY A 43 -1.93 37.73 -6.34
C GLY A 43 -1.54 39.14 -5.93
N ASP A 44 -1.70 40.11 -6.84
CA ASP A 44 -1.45 41.52 -6.53
C ASP A 44 -2.42 42.06 -5.47
N THR A 45 -3.66 41.59 -5.48
CA THR A 45 -4.67 41.85 -4.44
C THR A 45 -5.17 40.52 -3.86
N PRO A 46 -4.74 40.13 -2.65
CA PRO A 46 -5.15 38.86 -2.05
C PRO A 46 -6.61 38.91 -1.60
N VAL A 47 -7.38 37.89 -1.99
CA VAL A 47 -8.79 37.71 -1.60
C VAL A 47 -8.88 36.57 -0.60
N LEU A 48 -9.39 36.87 0.60
CA LEU A 48 -9.65 35.90 1.64
C LEU A 48 -11.13 35.50 1.62
N GLY A 49 -11.40 34.21 1.65
CA GLY A 49 -12.75 33.66 1.73
C GLY A 49 -13.32 33.67 3.15
N ALA A 50 -14.65 33.65 3.26
CA ALA A 50 -15.37 33.52 4.52
C ALA A 50 -16.56 32.56 4.35
N PRO A 51 -16.40 31.22 4.46
CA PRO A 51 -15.17 30.45 4.69
C PRO A 51 -14.38 30.10 3.42
N THR A 52 -15.00 30.17 2.25
CA THR A 52 -14.38 29.91 0.93
C THR A 52 -14.57 31.11 0.01
N VAL A 53 -13.71 31.24 -1.00
CA VAL A 53 -13.85 32.27 -2.04
C VAL A 53 -14.89 31.80 -3.06
N ALA A 54 -16.00 32.52 -3.18
CA ALA A 54 -17.08 32.16 -4.10
C ALA A 54 -16.60 32.15 -5.56
N GLY A 55 -16.92 31.09 -6.30
CA GLY A 55 -16.53 30.93 -7.70
C GLY A 55 -15.04 30.66 -7.94
N ALA A 56 -14.23 30.47 -6.89
CA ALA A 56 -12.85 30.04 -7.05
C ALA A 56 -12.77 28.52 -7.19
N SER A 57 -11.97 28.04 -8.12
CA SER A 57 -11.65 26.62 -8.24
C SER A 57 -10.21 26.42 -8.70
N VAL A 58 -9.63 25.29 -8.31
CA VAL A 58 -8.29 24.89 -8.77
C VAL A 58 -8.43 23.64 -9.62
N ALA A 59 -7.99 23.71 -10.86
CA ALA A 59 -7.92 22.56 -11.75
C ALA A 59 -6.59 21.83 -11.53
N ALA A 60 -6.64 20.51 -11.41
CA ALA A 60 -5.48 19.68 -11.16
C ALA A 60 -5.55 18.38 -11.96
N GLU A 61 -4.42 17.98 -12.56
CA GLU A 61 -4.26 16.71 -13.26
C GLU A 61 -3.84 15.60 -12.28
N VAL A 62 -4.49 14.44 -12.35
CA VAL A 62 -4.11 13.26 -11.58
C VAL A 62 -2.93 12.57 -12.25
N LEU A 63 -1.74 12.63 -11.64
CA LEU A 63 -0.55 11.99 -12.20
C LEU A 63 -0.48 10.50 -11.86
N GLN A 64 -0.77 10.14 -10.61
CA GLN A 64 -0.75 8.74 -10.16
C GLN A 64 -1.44 8.56 -8.81
N HIS A 65 -1.92 7.34 -8.57
CA HIS A 65 -2.29 6.87 -7.24
C HIS A 65 -1.19 5.97 -6.70
N LYS A 66 -0.69 6.29 -5.50
CA LYS A 66 0.35 5.52 -4.83
C LYS A 66 -0.03 5.21 -3.40
N ARG A 67 0.64 4.23 -2.82
CA ARG A 67 0.53 3.92 -1.40
C ARG A 67 1.72 4.49 -0.66
N GLY A 68 1.45 5.20 0.42
CA GLY A 68 2.48 5.76 1.29
C GLY A 68 3.35 4.69 1.96
N PRO A 69 4.41 5.13 2.67
CA PRO A 69 5.25 4.23 3.45
C PRO A 69 4.42 3.45 4.48
N LYS A 70 4.84 2.21 4.78
CA LYS A 70 4.13 1.36 5.75
C LYS A 70 4.40 1.86 7.16
N VAL A 71 3.39 2.45 7.79
CA VAL A 71 3.42 2.79 9.21
C VAL A 71 3.03 1.55 10.02
N ILE A 72 3.79 1.25 11.06
CA ILE A 72 3.55 0.08 11.92
C ILE A 72 3.03 0.54 13.27
N ALA A 73 1.76 0.28 13.55
CA ALA A 73 1.18 0.44 14.87
C ALA A 73 1.48 -0.81 15.72
N PHE A 74 2.40 -0.69 16.67
CA PHE A 74 2.73 -1.76 17.61
C PHE A 74 2.19 -1.43 19.01
N LYS A 75 1.33 -2.29 19.54
CA LYS A 75 0.77 -2.18 20.89
C LYS A 75 1.19 -3.39 21.72
N LYS A 76 1.83 -3.17 22.86
CA LYS A 76 2.28 -4.23 23.78
C LYS A 76 1.85 -3.91 25.21
N ARG A 77 1.18 -4.87 25.87
CA ARG A 77 0.88 -4.80 27.31
C ARG A 77 1.90 -5.64 28.08
N ARG A 78 2.64 -5.01 29.00
CA ARG A 78 3.68 -5.67 29.80
C ARG A 78 3.05 -6.78 30.67
N ARG A 79 3.70 -7.94 30.78
CA ARG A 79 3.28 -9.10 31.61
C ARG A 79 1.89 -9.70 31.32
N LYS A 80 1.19 -9.24 30.27
CA LYS A 80 -0.14 -9.76 29.90
C LYS A 80 -0.13 -10.66 28.65
N HIS A 81 1.06 -11.06 28.18
CA HIS A 81 1.30 -11.77 26.92
C HIS A 81 0.63 -11.16 25.66
N SER A 82 0.04 -9.97 25.77
CA SER A 82 -0.69 -9.30 24.70
C SER A 82 0.24 -8.36 23.94
N LYS A 83 0.51 -8.70 22.68
CA LYS A 83 1.18 -7.84 21.69
C LYS A 83 0.38 -7.87 20.38
N ARG A 84 0.17 -6.72 19.76
CA ARG A 84 -0.48 -6.57 18.45
C ARG A 84 0.39 -5.68 17.56
N LYS A 85 0.67 -6.13 16.34
CA LYS A 85 1.39 -5.39 15.32
C LYS A 85 0.47 -5.25 14.11
N ARG A 86 0.06 -4.03 13.77
CA ARG A 86 -0.76 -3.76 12.58
C ARG A 86 0.01 -2.83 11.65
N GLY A 87 0.14 -3.21 10.39
CA GLY A 87 0.62 -2.31 9.35
C GLY A 87 -0.52 -1.48 8.79
N TYR A 88 -0.26 -0.22 8.51
CA TYR A 88 -1.12 0.68 7.76
C TYR A 88 -0.30 1.33 6.64
N ARG A 89 -0.93 1.54 5.49
CA ARG A 89 -0.37 2.33 4.38
C ARG A 89 -1.47 3.25 3.93
N ASP A 90 -1.14 4.54 3.84
CA ASP A 90 -2.07 5.56 3.40
C ASP A 90 -2.23 5.52 1.88
N GLU A 91 -3.42 5.86 1.39
CA GLU A 91 -3.71 5.96 -0.05
C GLU A 91 -3.53 7.42 -0.47
N ILE A 92 -2.52 7.66 -1.30
CA ILE A 92 -2.06 9.00 -1.67
C ILE A 92 -2.31 9.18 -3.17
N THR A 93 -2.83 10.35 -3.54
CA THR A 93 -2.92 10.77 -4.93
C THR A 93 -1.93 11.88 -5.17
N VAL A 94 -1.13 11.74 -6.23
CA VAL A 94 -0.20 12.77 -6.68
C VAL A 94 -0.90 13.58 -7.75
N LEU A 95 -1.06 14.87 -7.50
CA LEU A 95 -1.66 15.81 -8.43
C LEU A 95 -0.64 16.80 -8.93
N ARG A 96 -0.83 17.29 -10.16
CA ARG A 96 -0.19 18.50 -10.66
C ARG A 96 -1.25 19.58 -10.84
N ILE A 97 -1.01 20.77 -10.32
CA ILE A 97 -1.91 21.90 -10.52
C ILE A 97 -1.76 22.42 -11.95
N THR A 98 -2.86 22.52 -12.68
CA THR A 98 -2.87 23.06 -14.04
C THR A 98 -3.17 24.55 -14.01
N GLU A 99 -4.34 24.91 -13.47
CA GLU A 99 -4.83 26.29 -13.50
C GLU A 99 -5.51 26.66 -12.17
N ILE A 100 -5.38 27.93 -11.80
CA ILE A 100 -6.15 28.55 -10.71
C ILE A 100 -7.20 29.45 -11.35
N LEU A 101 -8.47 29.13 -11.14
CA LEU A 101 -9.61 29.78 -11.78
C LEU A 101 -10.33 30.66 -10.76
N ALA A 102 -10.57 31.92 -11.15
CA ALA A 102 -11.38 32.87 -10.39
C ALA A 102 -12.67 33.18 -11.16
N GLY A 103 -13.80 33.35 -10.46
CA GLY A 103 -15.06 33.82 -11.06
C GLY A 103 -15.89 32.75 -11.81
N GLY A 104 -15.79 31.48 -11.42
CA GLY A 104 -16.66 30.41 -11.93
C GLY A 104 -16.31 29.88 -13.32
N LYS A 105 -15.09 30.16 -13.81
CA LYS A 105 -14.63 29.65 -15.10
C LYS A 105 -14.42 28.14 -15.09
N ALA A 106 -14.74 27.51 -16.22
CA ALA A 106 -14.39 26.13 -16.52
C ALA A 106 -12.87 25.99 -16.81
N PRO A 107 -12.28 24.79 -16.65
CA PRO A 107 -10.86 24.59 -16.89
C PRO A 107 -10.58 24.67 -18.39
N THR A 108 -9.51 25.39 -18.77
CA THR A 108 -9.18 25.63 -20.19
C THR A 108 -8.38 24.47 -20.77
N ILE A 109 -7.60 23.80 -19.92
CA ILE A 109 -6.80 22.63 -20.27
C ILE A 109 -7.68 21.38 -20.15
N GLY A 110 -7.78 20.61 -21.23
CA GLY A 110 -8.40 19.28 -21.25
C GLY A 110 -7.43 18.19 -20.77
N PRO A 111 -7.94 16.97 -20.44
CA PRO A 111 -7.11 15.87 -19.98
C PRO A 111 -6.01 15.57 -21.00
N ARG A 112 -4.76 15.42 -20.54
CA ARG A 112 -3.67 14.98 -21.42
C ARG A 112 -4.01 13.59 -21.94
N PRO A 113 -3.79 13.31 -23.25
CA PRO A 113 -3.98 11.97 -23.78
C PRO A 113 -3.08 11.01 -22.98
N LYS A 114 -3.67 9.89 -22.51
CA LYS A 114 -2.93 8.81 -21.88
C LYS A 114 -1.81 8.42 -22.84
N LYS A 115 -0.54 8.69 -22.47
CA LYS A 115 0.59 8.06 -23.15
C LYS A 115 0.45 6.57 -22.89
N GLU A 116 -0.04 5.84 -23.88
CA GLU A 116 0.06 4.39 -23.92
C GLU A 116 1.53 4.04 -23.65
N LYS A 117 1.76 3.14 -22.70
CA LYS A 117 3.08 2.58 -22.47
C LYS A 117 3.54 1.98 -23.80
N VAL A 118 4.55 2.59 -24.41
CA VAL A 118 5.41 1.92 -25.37
C VAL A 118 5.98 0.71 -24.64
N VAL A 119 5.46 -0.47 -24.99
CA VAL A 119 6.09 -1.74 -24.64
C VAL A 119 7.28 -1.84 -25.59
N GLU A 120 8.47 -1.51 -25.09
CA GLU A 120 9.69 -1.89 -25.78
C GLU A 120 9.71 -3.42 -25.89
N PRO A 121 9.89 -3.99 -27.10
CA PRO A 121 10.19 -5.40 -27.23
C PRO A 121 11.56 -5.63 -26.61
N THR A 122 11.64 -6.45 -25.57
CA THR A 122 12.90 -7.00 -25.09
C THR A 122 13.44 -7.91 -26.19
N GLU A 123 14.38 -7.38 -26.99
CA GLU A 123 15.34 -8.17 -27.72
C GLU A 123 16.15 -8.99 -26.71
N GLY A 124 15.99 -10.30 -26.77
CA GLY A 124 16.86 -11.27 -26.14
C GLY A 124 17.59 -12.02 -27.25
N ASP A 125 18.91 -11.83 -27.28
CA ASP A 125 19.91 -12.60 -28.00
C ASP A 125 19.68 -14.12 -27.97
N GLY A 126 19.91 -14.75 -29.13
CA GLY A 126 20.65 -16.01 -29.29
C GLY A 126 19.92 -17.33 -29.03
N GLU A 127 19.55 -18.06 -30.10
CA GLU A 127 20.33 -19.21 -30.63
C GLU A 127 19.52 -20.02 -31.67
N ALA A 128 20.24 -20.64 -32.61
CA ALA A 128 19.83 -21.16 -33.93
C ALA A 128 18.73 -22.25 -33.96
N PRO A 129 18.04 -22.43 -35.12
CA PRO A 129 16.96 -23.40 -35.25
C PRO A 129 17.47 -24.80 -35.64
N LYS A 130 16.99 -25.85 -34.97
CA LYS A 130 17.02 -27.20 -35.55
C LYS A 130 15.84 -28.08 -35.12
N ALA A 131 15.07 -28.44 -36.15
CA ALA A 131 14.39 -29.72 -36.38
C ALA A 131 13.19 -30.14 -35.51
N ALA A 132 12.04 -30.16 -36.18
CA ALA A 132 10.89 -31.00 -35.86
C ALA A 132 11.18 -32.50 -36.10
N LYS A 133 10.84 -33.38 -35.15
CA LYS A 133 10.22 -34.70 -35.43
C LYS A 133 9.79 -35.47 -34.17
N LYS A 134 8.51 -35.89 -34.21
CA LYS A 134 7.90 -37.20 -33.85
C LYS A 134 7.92 -37.75 -32.41
N LYS A 135 6.69 -37.89 -31.89
CA LYS A 135 5.94 -39.10 -31.46
C LYS A 135 6.54 -40.10 -30.43
N ALA A 136 5.57 -40.66 -29.67
CA ALA A 136 5.49 -41.95 -28.98
C ALA A 136 5.88 -41.92 -27.49
N ASP A 137 4.92 -42.11 -26.58
CA ASP A 137 4.57 -43.39 -25.89
C ASP A 137 5.69 -43.78 -24.89
N SER A 138 5.51 -44.19 -23.64
CA SER A 138 4.48 -44.94 -22.91
C SER A 138 4.94 -44.95 -21.43
N LYS A 139 4.06 -44.78 -20.44
CA LYS A 139 3.51 -45.84 -19.56
C LYS A 139 4.52 -46.51 -18.58
N THR A 140 4.11 -46.49 -17.29
CA THR A 140 4.08 -47.60 -16.30
C THR A 140 5.07 -47.65 -15.11
N SER A 141 4.45 -47.89 -13.93
CA SER A 141 4.88 -48.70 -12.74
C SER A 141 6.10 -48.26 -11.92
N ALA A 142 6.03 -47.97 -10.61
CA ALA A 142 5.54 -48.69 -9.41
C ALA A 142 6.67 -49.37 -8.58
N LYS A 143 6.85 -48.86 -7.35
CA LYS A 143 7.00 -49.57 -6.05
C LYS A 143 8.33 -50.25 -5.62
N ALA A 144 8.65 -50.00 -4.33
CA ALA A 144 9.43 -50.78 -3.31
C ALA A 144 10.97 -50.82 -3.41
N ALA A 145 11.79 -50.94 -2.35
CA ALA A 145 11.68 -50.82 -0.89
C ALA A 145 13.09 -50.97 -0.25
N ALA A 146 13.30 -50.33 0.91
CA ALA A 146 14.18 -50.61 2.06
C ALA A 146 15.61 -51.21 1.95
N THR A 147 16.54 -50.66 2.75
CA THR A 147 17.41 -51.43 3.69
C THR A 147 18.16 -50.49 4.68
N LYS A 148 18.03 -50.79 5.98
CA LYS A 148 18.96 -50.51 7.14
C LYS A 148 19.56 -51.89 7.52
N PRO A 149 20.62 -52.12 8.36
CA PRO A 149 20.93 -51.51 9.70
C PRO A 149 22.47 -51.55 10.03
N PRO A 150 23.05 -51.70 11.27
CA PRO A 150 22.53 -51.77 12.65
C PRO A 150 23.29 -50.97 13.77
N ALA A 151 22.80 -51.11 15.01
CA ALA A 151 23.15 -50.38 16.25
C ALA A 151 23.83 -51.24 17.35
N LYS A 152 24.43 -50.61 18.38
CA LYS A 152 24.68 -51.04 19.80
C LYS A 152 25.35 -49.85 20.57
N LYS A 153 25.18 -49.52 21.87
CA LYS A 153 24.57 -50.15 23.06
C LYS A 153 24.42 -49.11 24.23
N ALA A 154 23.30 -49.20 24.97
CA ALA A 154 22.98 -49.00 26.42
C ALA A 154 23.63 -47.92 27.35
N ALA A 155 22.78 -47.23 28.15
CA ALA A 155 22.78 -47.23 29.63
C ALA A 155 21.58 -46.45 30.22
N ALA A 156 21.00 -46.94 31.33
CA ALA A 156 19.84 -46.39 32.05
C ALA A 156 20.18 -46.00 33.50
N LYS A 157 19.56 -44.94 34.06
CA LYS A 157 19.07 -44.86 35.47
C LYS A 157 18.43 -43.48 35.85
N LYS A 158 17.17 -43.55 36.30
CA LYS A 158 16.44 -42.81 37.38
C LYS A 158 16.17 -41.28 37.30
N PRO A 159 14.93 -40.84 37.60
CA PRO A 159 14.69 -39.61 38.35
C PRO A 159 14.01 -39.91 39.71
N ALA A 160 14.42 -39.16 40.75
CA ALA A 160 13.91 -39.27 42.12
C ALA A 160 12.98 -38.11 42.49
N ALA A 161 11.80 -38.48 43.00
CA ALA A 161 10.96 -37.90 44.06
C ALA A 161 10.81 -36.37 44.24
N LYS A 162 9.55 -35.90 44.16
CA LYS A 162 9.04 -34.77 44.96
C LYS A 162 7.78 -35.18 45.74
N LYS A 163 7.82 -34.85 47.03
CA LYS A 163 6.97 -35.15 48.20
C LYS A 163 5.49 -34.72 48.04
N PRO A 164 4.49 -35.46 48.59
CA PRO A 164 3.08 -35.10 48.50
C PRO A 164 2.63 -34.15 49.63
N ALA A 165 1.65 -33.30 49.31
CA ALA A 165 0.97 -32.38 50.22
C ALA A 165 -0.12 -33.09 51.02
N ALA A 166 -0.19 -32.79 52.32
CA ALA A 166 -1.16 -33.31 53.27
C ALA A 166 -2.59 -32.79 52.99
N LYS A 167 -3.57 -33.68 53.01
CA LYS A 167 -4.99 -33.36 53.24
C LYS A 167 -5.44 -34.06 54.52
N LYS A 168 -5.86 -33.26 55.50
CA LYS A 168 -6.63 -33.68 56.68
C LYS A 168 -8.02 -34.16 56.24
N ALA A 169 -8.44 -35.32 56.72
CA ALA A 169 -9.84 -35.73 56.78
C ALA A 169 -10.14 -36.21 58.21
N LYS A 170 -11.30 -35.79 58.71
CA LYS A 170 -11.92 -36.12 60.00
C LYS A 170 -12.78 -37.40 59.85
N SER A 171 -12.79 -38.27 60.86
CA SER A 171 -13.89 -39.13 61.34
C SER A 171 -13.34 -40.14 62.37
N GLU A 172 -13.71 -40.02 63.65
CA GLU A 172 -14.53 -40.99 64.42
C GLU A 172 -13.76 -42.20 64.97
N GLU A 173 -13.49 -42.18 66.28
CA GLU A 173 -13.93 -43.16 67.29
C GLU A 173 -13.97 -42.46 68.67
#